data_AF-A0A817JS75-F1
#
_entry.id   AF-A0A817JS75-F1
#
_cell.length_a   1.000
_cell.length_b   1.000
_cell.length_c   1.000
_cell.angle_alpha   90.00
_cell.angle_beta   90.00
_cell.angle_gamma   90.00
#
_symmetry.space_group_name_H-M   'P 1'
#
loop_
_entity.id
_entity.type
_entity.pdbx_description
1 polymer ?
#
loop_
_entity_poly.entity_id
_entity_poly.type
_entity_poly.pdbx_seq_one_letter_code
_entity_poly.pdbx_strand_id
1 'polypeptide(L)'
;MIRNEFPQTKSAAKLGYVTGVEPLLPTALDPKDVLFIVMGSVKYVHKAKLLTETWLQWTQGNFFIFADAANASIPLITLPRLEKKPSRADAQHRQLLGSQWLIRNKSQLVKRIK
;
A
#
# COMPACT_ATOMS: atom_id res chain seq x y z
N MET A 1 12.44 -24.06 9.64
CA MET A 1 12.59 -22.73 10.26
C MET A 1 12.92 -21.75 9.13
N ILE A 2 11.92 -21.05 8.60
CA ILE A 2 12.12 -20.14 7.45
C ILE A 2 12.74 -18.85 7.99
N ARG A 3 13.97 -18.54 7.58
CA ARG A 3 14.61 -17.26 7.91
C ARG A 3 13.91 -16.17 7.10
N ASN A 4 13.23 -15.25 7.79
CA ASN A 4 12.73 -14.00 7.22
C ASN A 4 13.93 -13.10 6.89
N GLU A 5 14.63 -13.41 5.81
CA GLU A 5 15.61 -12.51 5.21
C GLU A 5 14.86 -11.61 4.23
N PHE A 6 14.11 -10.65 4.78
CA PHE A 6 13.82 -9.45 3.98
C PHE A 6 15.17 -8.90 3.53
N PRO A 7 15.39 -8.66 2.22
CA PRO A 7 16.60 -7.98 1.80
C PRO A 7 16.62 -6.66 2.55
N GLN A 8 17.63 -6.48 3.42
CA GLN A 8 17.93 -5.16 3.93
C GLN A 8 18.07 -4.30 2.68
N THR A 9 17.13 -3.39 2.47
CA THR A 9 17.25 -2.33 1.48
C THR A 9 18.39 -1.45 1.97
N LYS A 10 19.63 -1.89 1.72
CA LYS A 10 20.76 -0.98 1.65
C LYS A 10 20.31 0.03 0.61
N SER A 11 19.93 1.19 1.12
CA SER A 11 19.45 2.33 0.36
C SER A 11 20.20 2.40 -0.98
N ALA A 12 19.47 2.70 -2.06
CA ALA A 12 20.05 3.02 -3.36
C ALA A 12 21.08 4.18 -3.28
N ALA A 13 21.23 4.83 -2.12
CA ALA A 13 22.27 5.78 -1.77
C ALA A 13 23.69 5.20 -1.61
N LYS A 14 23.98 3.95 -2.02
CA LYS A 14 25.36 3.52 -2.28
C LYS A 14 25.85 4.00 -3.65
N LEU A 15 25.67 5.29 -3.94
CA LEU A 15 26.40 5.96 -5.01
C LEU A 15 27.67 6.54 -4.40
N GLY A 16 28.79 5.90 -4.76
CA GLY A 16 30.13 6.49 -4.84
C GLY A 16 30.64 7.29 -3.64
N TYR A 17 31.64 6.74 -2.94
CA TYR A 17 32.55 7.45 -2.03
C TYR A 17 33.44 8.49 -2.75
N VAL A 18 32.93 9.22 -3.73
CA VAL A 18 33.69 10.23 -4.48
C VAL A 18 32.73 11.39 -4.76
N THR A 19 33.08 12.57 -4.24
CA THR A 19 32.33 13.85 -4.21
C THR A 19 31.49 14.06 -2.94
N GLY A 20 31.84 15.11 -2.19
CA GLY A 20 31.23 15.53 -0.94
C GLY A 20 29.84 16.11 -1.10
N VAL A 21 28.93 15.33 -1.69
CA VAL A 21 27.50 15.62 -1.74
C VAL A 21 26.87 14.74 -0.67
N GLU A 22 26.56 15.31 0.49
CA GLU A 22 25.72 14.63 1.48
C GLU A 22 24.42 14.20 0.80
N PRO A 23 23.90 12.98 1.04
CA PRO A 23 22.63 12.57 0.47
C PRO A 23 21.55 13.54 0.96
N LEU A 24 20.98 14.32 0.04
CA LEU A 24 19.92 15.32 0.28
C LEU A 24 18.60 14.72 0.78
N LEU A 25 18.55 13.42 1.05
CA LEU A 25 17.36 12.71 1.52
C LEU A 25 17.72 11.94 2.80
N PRO A 26 16.96 12.11 3.90
CA PRO A 26 17.18 11.32 5.11
C PRO A 26 17.16 9.82 4.75
N THR A 27 18.26 9.15 5.08
CA THR A 27 18.52 7.74 4.73
C THR A 27 17.61 6.74 5.44
N ALA A 28 16.82 7.19 6.42
CA ALA A 28 15.80 6.40 7.09
C ALA A 28 14.42 6.89 6.63
N LEU A 29 13.77 6.10 5.77
CA LEU A 29 12.39 6.31 5.40
C LEU A 29 11.52 5.95 6.62
N ASP A 30 10.73 6.87 7.15
CA ASP A 30 9.77 6.55 8.21
C ASP A 30 8.70 5.63 7.59
N PRO A 31 8.41 4.44 8.15
CA PRO A 31 7.31 3.60 7.68
C PRO A 31 5.96 4.33 7.58
N LYS A 32 5.76 5.40 8.36
CA LYS A 32 4.57 6.27 8.28
C LYS A 32 4.52 7.11 7.01
N ASP A 33 5.65 7.31 6.34
CA ASP A 33 5.73 8.01 5.06
C ASP A 33 5.38 7.10 3.86
N VAL A 34 5.25 5.79 4.08
CA VAL A 34 4.93 4.80 3.03
C VAL A 34 3.48 4.39 3.07
N LEU A 35 2.74 4.74 2.01
CA LEU A 35 1.37 4.28 1.82
C LEU A 35 1.31 3.04 0.91
N PHE A 36 0.68 1.97 1.40
CA PHE A 36 0.46 0.76 0.60
C PHE A 36 -0.92 0.75 -0.04
N ILE A 37 -0.98 0.52 -1.36
CA ILE A 37 -2.23 0.39 -2.10
C ILE A 37 -2.33 -1.04 -2.59
N VAL A 38 -3.36 -1.76 -2.13
CA VAL A 38 -3.59 -3.16 -2.43
C VAL A 38 -4.83 -3.29 -3.30
N MET A 39 -4.71 -4.14 -4.31
CA MET A 39 -5.76 -4.47 -5.25
C MET A 39 -6.48 -5.73 -4.78
N GLY A 40 -7.63 -5.55 -4.13
CA GLY A 40 -8.42 -6.63 -3.55
C GLY A 40 -9.61 -7.02 -4.41
N SER A 41 -10.22 -8.15 -4.09
CA SER A 41 -11.54 -8.55 -4.59
C SER A 41 -12.25 -9.41 -3.57
N VAL A 42 -13.58 -9.36 -3.50
CA VAL A 42 -14.34 -10.22 -2.58
C VAL A 42 -14.16 -11.71 -2.86
N LYS A 43 -13.87 -12.08 -4.12
CA LYS A 43 -13.53 -13.45 -4.51
C LYS A 43 -12.25 -13.97 -3.80
N TYR A 44 -11.37 -13.06 -3.39
CA TYR A 44 -10.07 -13.38 -2.78
C TYR A 44 -9.94 -12.83 -1.36
N VAL A 45 -11.05 -12.71 -0.62
CA VAL A 45 -11.10 -12.27 0.79
C VAL A 45 -10.08 -13.00 1.66
N HIS A 46 -9.96 -14.32 1.51
CA HIS A 46 -8.98 -15.11 2.27
C HIS A 46 -7.52 -14.64 2.05
N LYS A 47 -7.18 -14.19 0.83
CA LYS A 47 -5.84 -13.62 0.54
C LYS A 47 -5.68 -12.25 1.16
N ALA A 48 -6.71 -11.41 1.07
CA ALA A 48 -6.72 -10.11 1.74
C ALA A 48 -6.55 -10.26 3.26
N LYS A 49 -7.17 -11.29 3.85
CA LYS A 49 -7.06 -11.62 5.28
C LYS A 49 -5.62 -11.99 5.64
N LEU A 50 -5.05 -12.93 4.88
CA LEU A 50 -3.66 -13.34 5.07
C LEU A 50 -2.69 -12.17 4.91
N LEU A 51 -2.92 -11.28 3.94
CA LEU A 51 -2.11 -10.06 3.79
C LEU A 51 -2.20 -9.17 5.03
N THR A 52 -3.41 -8.91 5.53
CA THR A 52 -3.63 -8.12 6.75
C THR A 52 -3.03 -8.74 8.01
N GLU A 53 -2.93 -10.07 8.07
CA GLU A 53 -2.36 -10.82 9.21
C GLU A 53 -0.84 -11.04 9.09
N THR A 54 -0.23 -10.66 7.97
CA THR A 54 1.21 -10.84 7.72
C THR A 54 1.92 -9.49 7.59
N TRP A 55 2.50 -9.17 6.44
CA TRP A 55 3.35 -7.99 6.29
C TRP A 55 2.56 -6.68 6.35
N LEU A 56 1.28 -6.69 5.98
CA LEU A 56 0.46 -5.48 5.96
C LEU A 56 0.15 -4.98 7.37
N GLN A 57 0.17 -5.85 8.39
CA GLN A 57 0.01 -5.45 9.80
C GLN A 57 1.13 -4.52 10.28
N TRP A 58 2.34 -4.68 9.71
CA TRP A 58 3.52 -3.89 10.10
C TRP A 58 3.49 -2.46 9.53
N THR A 59 2.58 -2.18 8.60
CA THR A 59 2.39 -0.84 8.03
C THR A 59 1.64 0.11 8.96
N GLN A 60 1.31 -0.32 10.19
CA GLN A 60 0.59 0.47 11.21
C GLN A 60 -0.74 1.04 10.69
N GLY A 61 -1.39 0.33 9.76
CA GLY A 61 -2.66 0.76 9.16
C GLY A 61 -2.51 1.77 8.02
N ASN A 62 -1.29 2.04 7.55
CA ASN A 62 -1.01 2.93 6.41
C ASN A 62 -1.21 2.21 5.08
N PHE A 63 -2.41 1.67 4.86
CA PHE A 63 -2.77 0.99 3.64
C PHE A 63 -4.23 1.16 3.26
N PHE A 64 -4.52 0.97 1.96
CA PHE A 64 -5.86 0.90 1.39
C PHE A 64 -5.99 -0.37 0.56
N ILE A 65 -7.09 -1.11 0.74
CA ILE A 65 -7.41 -2.25 -0.11
C ILE A 65 -8.64 -1.89 -0.94
N PHE A 66 -8.44 -1.56 -2.22
CA PHE A 66 -9.55 -1.26 -3.13
C PHE A 66 -10.10 -2.54 -3.74
N ALA A 67 -11.41 -2.75 -3.64
CA ALA A 67 -12.09 -3.96 -4.09
C ALA A 67 -13.37 -3.67 -4.88
N ASP A 68 -13.96 -4.74 -5.41
CA ASP A 68 -15.22 -4.73 -6.16
C ASP A 68 -16.47 -4.82 -5.27
N ALA A 69 -16.31 -5.13 -3.98
CA ALA A 69 -17.35 -5.01 -2.97
C ALA A 69 -16.72 -4.84 -1.57
N ALA A 70 -17.45 -4.17 -0.68
CA ALA A 70 -17.05 -4.01 0.71
C ALA A 70 -17.16 -5.34 1.46
N ASN A 71 -16.41 -5.50 2.53
CA ASN A 71 -16.47 -6.67 3.39
C ASN A 71 -16.37 -6.26 4.86
N ALA A 72 -17.20 -6.83 5.73
CA ALA A 72 -17.20 -6.46 7.14
C ALA A 72 -16.01 -7.04 7.92
N SER A 73 -15.42 -8.14 7.44
CA SER A 73 -14.36 -8.87 8.15
C SER A 73 -12.95 -8.36 7.84
N ILE A 74 -12.78 -7.52 6.82
CA ILE A 74 -11.49 -7.02 6.32
C ILE A 74 -11.71 -5.59 5.83
N PRO A 75 -10.76 -4.65 5.98
CA PRO A 75 -10.88 -3.27 5.52
C PRO A 75 -10.81 -3.12 3.99
N LEU A 76 -11.75 -3.75 3.27
CA LEU A 76 -11.96 -3.57 1.84
C LEU A 76 -12.79 -2.32 1.59
N ILE A 77 -12.26 -1.42 0.77
CA ILE A 77 -12.92 -0.19 0.34
C ILE A 77 -13.40 -0.40 -1.08
N THR A 78 -14.68 -0.14 -1.32
CA THR A 78 -15.25 -0.15 -2.67
C THR A 78 -15.64 1.26 -3.06
N LEU A 79 -15.26 1.63 -4.28
CA LEU A 79 -15.72 2.88 -4.89
C LEU A 79 -16.90 2.52 -5.82
N PRO A 80 -17.90 3.41 -5.99
CA PRO A 80 -19.08 3.12 -6.82
C PRO A 80 -18.74 2.67 -8.24
N ARG A 81 -17.66 3.20 -8.82
CA ARG A 81 -17.19 2.85 -10.17
C ARG A 81 -16.56 1.45 -10.28
N LEU A 82 -16.25 0.82 -9.15
CA LEU A 82 -15.58 -0.47 -9.02
C LEU A 82 -16.53 -1.60 -8.62
N GLU A 83 -17.77 -1.27 -8.23
CA GLU A 83 -18.74 -2.26 -7.77
C GLU A 83 -18.98 -3.35 -8.80
N LYS A 84 -18.96 -4.61 -8.34
CA LYS A 84 -19.25 -5.81 -9.14
C LYS A 84 -18.32 -5.99 -10.35
N LYS A 85 -17.10 -5.44 -10.29
CA LYS A 85 -16.06 -5.57 -11.33
C LYS A 85 -14.85 -6.40 -10.84
N PRO A 86 -15.00 -7.73 -10.70
CA PRO A 86 -13.97 -8.58 -10.10
C PRO A 86 -12.83 -8.96 -11.04
N SER A 87 -12.91 -8.65 -12.34
CA SER A 87 -11.97 -9.20 -13.34
C SER A 87 -10.53 -8.66 -13.18
N ARG A 88 -9.57 -9.34 -13.83
CA ARG A 88 -8.17 -8.90 -13.85
C ARG A 88 -7.99 -7.58 -14.60
N ALA A 89 -8.73 -7.36 -15.69
CA ALA A 89 -8.71 -6.08 -16.40
C ALA A 89 -9.23 -4.95 -15.49
N ASP A 90 -10.28 -5.23 -14.72
CA ASP A 90 -10.81 -4.29 -13.73
C ASP A 90 -9.84 -4.01 -12.59
N ALA A 91 -8.89 -4.91 -12.30
CA ALA A 91 -7.86 -4.64 -11.29
C ALA A 91 -6.96 -3.46 -11.70
N GLN A 92 -6.59 -3.31 -12.97
CA GLN A 92 -5.86 -2.11 -13.40
C GLN A 92 -6.71 -0.86 -13.23
N HIS A 93 -8.01 -0.96 -13.51
CA HIS A 93 -8.94 0.15 -13.34
C HIS A 93 -9.15 0.53 -11.87
N ARG A 94 -9.23 -0.43 -10.92
CA ARG A 94 -9.29 -0.06 -9.48
C ARG A 94 -7.99 0.54 -8.98
N GLN A 95 -6.84 0.20 -9.56
CA GLN A 95 -5.58 0.88 -9.23
C GLN A 95 -5.66 2.36 -9.61
N LEU A 96 -6.06 2.65 -10.85
CA LEU A 96 -6.20 4.03 -11.33
C LEU A 96 -7.24 4.82 -10.52
N LEU A 97 -8.45 4.27 -10.36
CA LEU A 97 -9.53 4.94 -9.65
C LEU A 97 -9.24 5.09 -8.14
N GLY A 98 -8.60 4.09 -7.54
CA GLY A 98 -8.12 4.14 -6.16
C GLY A 98 -7.10 5.26 -5.97
N SER A 99 -6.08 5.34 -6.84
CA SER A 99 -5.10 6.43 -6.81
C SER A 99 -5.75 7.81 -7.01
N GLN A 100 -6.69 7.95 -7.93
CA GLN A 100 -7.44 9.21 -8.12
C GLN A 100 -8.24 9.58 -6.87
N TRP A 101 -8.88 8.60 -6.22
CA TRP A 101 -9.61 8.83 -4.99
C TRP A 101 -8.67 9.27 -3.86
N LEU A 102 -7.49 8.66 -3.73
CA LEU A 102 -6.50 9.06 -2.73
C LEU A 102 -6.05 10.50 -2.92
N ILE A 103 -5.76 10.92 -4.17
CA ILE A 103 -5.37 12.31 -4.47
C ILE A 103 -6.48 13.28 -4.08
N ARG A 104 -7.74 12.97 -4.41
CA ARG A 104 -8.90 13.82 -4.07
C ARG A 104 -9.13 13.94 -2.57
N ASN A 105 -8.77 12.91 -1.80
CA ASN A 105 -8.95 12.86 -0.35
C ASN A 105 -7.64 13.12 0.43
N LYS A 106 -6.58 13.61 -0.23
CA LYS A 106 -5.25 13.80 0.35
C LYS A 106 -5.26 14.52 1.70
N SER A 107 -6.05 15.59 1.84
CA SER A 107 -6.13 16.38 3.07
C SER A 107 -6.68 15.58 4.27
N GLN A 108 -7.61 14.65 4.02
CA GLN A 108 -8.15 13.75 5.04
C GLN A 108 -7.16 12.64 5.37
N LEU A 109 -6.45 12.12 4.36
CA LEU A 109 -5.42 11.10 4.55
C LEU A 109 -4.25 11.59 5.40
N VAL A 110 -3.76 12.82 5.15
CA VAL A 110 -2.69 13.43 5.93
C VAL A 110 -3.08 13.58 7.41
N LYS A 111 -4.35 13.83 7.72
CA LYS A 111 -4.85 13.89 9.10
C LYS A 111 -4.91 12.53 9.80
N ARG A 112 -5.06 11.44 9.06
CA ARG A 112 -5.13 10.07 9.60
C ARG A 112 -3.75 9.51 9.95
N ILE A 113 -2.69 10.02 9.30
CA ILE A 113 -1.31 9.53 9.43
C ILE A 113 -0.51 10.31 10.49
N LYS A 114 -0.91 11.56 10.79
CA LYS A 114 -0.35 12.39 11.88
C LYS A 114 -0.91 11.98 13.24
#